data_AF-A0A067PQX0-F1
#
_entry.id   AF-A0A067PQX0-F1
#
_cell.length_a   1.000
_cell.length_b   1.000
_cell.length_c   1.000
_cell.angle_alpha   90.00
_cell.angle_beta   90.00
_cell.angle_gamma   90.00
#
_symmetry.space_group_name_H-M   'P 1'
#
loop_
_entity.id
_entity.type
_entity.pdbx_description
1 polymer ?
#
loop_
_entity_poly.entity_id
_entity_poly.type
_entity_poly.pdbx_seq_one_letter_code
_entity_poly.pdbx_strand_id
1 'polypeptide(L)'
;MLNTMHCLQTALVPEATGAVNMTCDQLKDTAFDTHAGCYLKNGLCKLPPSDWIAIVEIVNFETLFQSWDAFKETVEAAAGCMEFYTFLLYGQL
;
A
#
# COMPACT_ATOMS: atom_id res chain seq x y z
N MET A 1 -5.77 8.82 -7.37
CA MET A 1 -4.46 8.16 -7.17
C MET A 1 -3.24 9.08 -7.16
N LEU A 2 -3.32 10.37 -7.56
CA LEU A 2 -2.15 11.27 -7.54
C LEU A 2 -1.49 11.36 -6.16
N ASN A 3 -2.28 11.42 -5.09
CA ASN A 3 -1.75 11.48 -3.73
C ASN A 3 -1.05 10.18 -3.30
N THR A 4 -1.56 9.02 -3.75
CA THR A 4 -0.88 7.73 -3.55
C THR A 4 0.48 7.73 -4.24
N MET A 5 0.54 8.12 -5.51
CA MET A 5 1.80 8.17 -6.27
C MET A 5 2.80 9.16 -5.67
N HIS A 6 2.32 10.33 -5.23
CA HIS A 6 3.15 11.31 -4.55
C HIS A 6 3.68 10.77 -3.20
N CYS A 7 2.84 10.07 -2.43
CA CYS A 7 3.25 9.42 -1.19
C CYS A 7 4.37 8.39 -1.44
N LEU A 8 4.19 7.50 -2.43
CA LEU A 8 5.19 6.51 -2.81
C LEU A 8 6.53 7.15 -3.21
N GLN A 9 6.48 8.22 -4.02
CA GLN A 9 7.68 8.91 -4.49
C GLN A 9 8.40 9.67 -3.37
N THR A 10 7.65 10.35 -2.50
CA THR A 10 8.22 11.14 -1.40
C THR A 10 8.81 10.27 -0.30
N ALA A 11 8.27 9.07 -0.09
CA ALA A 11 8.79 8.12 0.88
C ALA A 11 10.23 7.67 0.59
N LEU A 12 10.66 7.71 -0.68
CA LEU A 12 11.98 7.29 -1.13
C LEU A 12 12.98 8.45 -1.33
N VAL A 13 12.63 9.68 -0.91
CA VAL A 13 13.52 10.84 -1.02
C VAL A 13 14.86 10.63 -0.30
N PRO A 14 14.92 10.07 0.92
CA PRO A 14 16.20 9.82 1.60
C PRO A 14 17.13 8.91 0.78
N GLU A 15 16.60 7.88 0.15
CA GLU A 15 17.32 6.93 -0.69
C GLU A 15 17.74 7.58 -2.01
N ALA A 16 16.82 8.29 -2.67
CA ALA A 16 17.05 8.96 -3.95
C ALA A 16 18.07 10.11 -3.86
N THR A 17 18.24 10.70 -2.68
CA THR A 17 19.19 11.80 -2.44
C THR A 17 20.53 11.33 -1.86
N GLY A 18 20.69 10.02 -1.63
CA GLY A 18 21.90 9.45 -1.04
C GLY A 18 22.08 9.76 0.45
N ALA A 19 21.01 10.18 1.14
CA ALA A 19 21.03 10.37 2.59
C ALA A 19 21.09 9.03 3.36
N VAL A 20 20.69 7.94 2.72
CA VAL A 20 20.78 6.58 3.24
C VAL A 20 21.60 5.72 2.26
N ASN A 21 22.52 4.93 2.80
CA ASN A 21 23.28 3.96 2.01
C ASN A 21 22.71 2.55 2.24
N MET A 22 22.27 1.89 1.18
CA MET A 22 21.68 0.55 1.23
C MET A 22 21.91 -0.20 -0.10
N THR A 23 21.75 -1.53 -0.08
CA THR A 23 21.83 -2.36 -1.29
C THR A 23 20.57 -2.22 -2.15
N CYS A 24 20.63 -2.65 -3.41
CA CYS A 24 19.45 -2.68 -4.28
C CYS A 24 18.32 -3.54 -3.70
N ASP A 25 18.64 -4.64 -3.02
CA ASP A 25 17.64 -5.51 -2.38
C ASP A 25 16.97 -4.79 -1.21
N GLN A 26 17.77 -4.11 -0.37
CA GLN A 26 17.22 -3.30 0.73
C GLN A 26 16.36 -2.15 0.21
N LEU A 27 16.75 -1.51 -0.89
CA LEU A 27 15.95 -0.47 -1.54
C LEU A 27 14.63 -1.03 -2.09
N LYS A 28 14.68 -2.22 -2.70
CA LYS A 28 13.49 -2.92 -3.20
C LYS A 28 12.50 -3.14 -2.04
N ASP A 29 12.98 -3.72 -0.95
CA ASP A 29 12.13 -4.05 0.20
C ASP A 29 11.57 -2.78 0.86
N THR A 30 12.43 -1.75 1.03
CA THR A 30 12.03 -0.42 1.53
C THR A 30 10.95 0.19 0.65
N ALA A 31 11.07 0.11 -0.67
CA ALA A 31 10.06 0.64 -1.58
C ALA A 31 8.73 -0.13 -1.50
N PHE A 32 8.78 -1.46 -1.42
CA PHE A 32 7.57 -2.27 -1.27
C PHE A 32 6.84 -1.95 0.04
N ASP A 33 7.55 -1.86 1.16
CA ASP A 33 7.00 -1.58 2.50
C ASP A 33 6.25 -0.22 2.63
N THR A 34 6.34 0.65 1.63
CA THR A 34 5.58 1.92 1.60
C THR A 34 4.16 1.77 1.05
N HIS A 35 3.86 0.69 0.35
CA HIS A 35 2.67 0.59 -0.49
C HIS A 35 1.39 0.60 0.36
N ALA A 36 1.23 -0.34 1.28
CA ALA A 36 0.04 -0.45 2.12
C ALA A 36 -0.27 0.88 2.82
N GLY A 37 0.74 1.46 3.47
CA GLY A 37 0.60 2.75 4.16
C GLY A 37 0.15 3.89 3.23
N CYS A 38 0.71 3.99 2.03
CA CYS A 38 0.33 5.01 1.05
C CYS A 38 -1.07 4.78 0.46
N TYR A 39 -1.50 3.54 0.22
CA TYR A 39 -2.85 3.26 -0.26
C TYR A 39 -3.91 3.54 0.82
N LEU A 40 -3.67 3.10 2.06
CA LEU A 40 -4.57 3.30 3.20
C LEU A 40 -4.81 4.80 3.46
N LYS A 41 -3.73 5.59 3.58
CA LYS A 41 -3.80 7.05 3.82
C LYS A 41 -4.53 7.80 2.72
N ASN A 42 -4.54 7.25 1.51
CA ASN A 42 -5.10 7.89 0.33
C ASN A 42 -6.44 7.28 -0.12
N GLY A 43 -7.15 6.61 0.79
CA GLY A 43 -8.58 6.33 0.64
C GLY A 43 -8.92 4.98 0.03
N LEU A 44 -7.99 4.01 -0.01
CA LEU A 44 -8.26 2.64 -0.48
C LEU A 44 -9.53 2.05 0.17
N CYS A 45 -9.67 2.21 1.48
CA CYS A 45 -10.80 1.66 2.24
C CYS A 45 -12.13 2.38 2.02
N LYS A 46 -12.12 3.51 1.30
CA LYS A 46 -13.32 4.30 0.97
C LYS A 46 -13.75 4.10 -0.48
N LEU A 47 -13.04 3.27 -1.23
CA LEU A 47 -13.39 2.97 -2.62
C LEU A 47 -14.72 2.21 -2.70
N PRO A 48 -15.57 2.51 -3.70
CA PRO A 48 -16.78 1.75 -3.94
C PRO A 48 -16.43 0.31 -4.40
N PRO A 49 -17.35 -0.65 -4.25
CA PRO A 49 -17.11 -2.04 -4.67
C PRO A 49 -16.68 -2.21 -6.14
N SER A 50 -17.15 -1.34 -7.05
CA SER A 50 -16.74 -1.35 -8.46
C SER A 50 -15.24 -1.15 -8.66
N ASP A 51 -14.64 -0.31 -7.82
CA ASP A 51 -13.22 0.03 -7.94
C ASP A 51 -12.36 -1.10 -7.38
N TRP A 52 -12.84 -1.83 -6.38
CA TRP A 52 -12.20 -3.05 -5.89
C TRP A 52 -12.18 -4.16 -6.94
N ILE A 53 -13.28 -4.32 -7.70
CA ILE A 53 -13.32 -5.25 -8.83
C ILE A 53 -12.25 -4.86 -9.87
N ALA A 54 -12.20 -3.58 -10.25
CA ALA A 54 -11.21 -3.08 -11.20
C ALA A 54 -9.76 -3.28 -10.69
N ILE A 55 -9.49 -3.06 -9.40
CA ILE A 55 -8.17 -3.31 -8.80
C ILE A 55 -7.77 -4.77 -8.97
N VAL A 56 -8.67 -5.70 -8.65
CA VAL A 56 -8.41 -7.14 -8.78
C VAL A 56 -8.15 -7.54 -10.24
N GLU A 57 -8.92 -6.98 -11.18
CA GLU A 57 -8.75 -7.25 -12.62
C GLU A 57 -7.43 -6.69 -13.17
N ILE A 58 -7.06 -5.48 -12.76
CA ILE A 58 -5.83 -4.80 -13.22
C ILE A 58 -4.59 -5.46 -12.64
N VAL A 59 -4.59 -5.73 -11.33
CA VAL A 59 -3.44 -6.31 -10.66
C VAL A 59 -3.32 -7.78 -11.05
N ASN A 60 -4.43 -8.47 -11.31
CA ASN A 60 -4.51 -9.94 -11.41
C ASN A 60 -4.09 -10.60 -10.08
N PHE A 61 -4.87 -11.58 -9.63
CA PHE A 61 -4.57 -12.27 -8.36
C PHE A 61 -3.15 -12.83 -8.35
N GLU A 62 -2.66 -13.34 -9.48
CA GLU A 62 -1.30 -13.90 -9.56
C GLU A 62 -0.23 -12.87 -9.17
N THR A 63 -0.36 -11.60 -9.57
CA THR A 63 0.64 -10.56 -9.26
C THR A 63 0.63 -10.15 -7.79
N LEU A 64 -0.51 -10.27 -7.11
CA LEU A 64 -0.58 -10.08 -5.65
C LEU A 64 0.23 -11.15 -4.89
N PHE A 65 0.48 -12.31 -5.51
CA PHE A 65 1.24 -13.42 -4.91
C PHE A 65 2.57 -13.70 -5.64
N GLN A 66 2.98 -12.86 -6.59
CA GLN A 66 4.20 -13.07 -7.38
C GLN A 66 5.49 -12.88 -6.56
N SER A 67 5.43 -12.15 -5.46
CA SER A 67 6.52 -12.04 -4.49
C SER A 67 5.99 -12.04 -3.06
N TRP A 68 6.85 -12.43 -2.12
CA TRP A 68 6.56 -12.35 -0.69
C TRP A 68 6.20 -10.91 -0.26
N ASP A 69 6.90 -9.92 -0.81
CA ASP A 69 6.67 -8.50 -0.51
C ASP A 69 5.30 -8.04 -1.02
N ALA A 70 4.91 -8.41 -2.24
CA ALA A 70 3.59 -8.07 -2.80
C ALA A 70 2.45 -8.69 -1.97
N PHE A 71 2.65 -9.92 -1.51
CA PHE A 71 1.67 -10.60 -0.65
C PHE A 71 1.56 -9.92 0.71
N LYS A 72 2.69 -9.61 1.36
CA LYS A 72 2.74 -8.90 2.63
C LYS A 72 1.97 -7.57 2.56
N GLU A 73 2.28 -6.73 1.58
CA GLU A 73 1.62 -5.42 1.42
C GLU A 73 0.11 -5.55 1.16
N THR A 74 -0.31 -6.59 0.44
CA THR A 74 -1.73 -6.87 0.22
C THR A 74 -2.44 -7.20 1.54
N VAL A 75 -1.82 -8.04 2.37
CA VAL A 75 -2.35 -8.40 3.69
C VAL A 75 -2.39 -7.19 4.62
N GLU A 76 -1.33 -6.38 4.65
CA GLU A 76 -1.28 -5.16 5.48
C GLU A 76 -2.34 -4.13 5.06
N ALA A 77 -2.55 -3.93 3.76
CA ALA A 77 -3.61 -3.06 3.25
C ALA A 77 -5.01 -3.59 3.62
N ALA A 78 -5.23 -4.90 3.52
CA ALA A 78 -6.50 -5.52 3.90
C ALA A 78 -6.77 -5.38 5.40
N ALA A 79 -5.77 -5.64 6.25
CA ALA A 79 -5.84 -5.48 7.70
C ALA A 79 -6.14 -4.02 8.08
N GLY A 80 -5.43 -3.05 7.51
CA GLY A 80 -5.66 -1.63 7.76
C GLY A 80 -7.06 -1.17 7.36
N CYS A 81 -7.63 -1.72 6.28
CA CYS A 81 -9.03 -1.43 5.94
C CYS A 81 -10.02 -2.10 6.90
N MET A 82 -9.74 -3.30 7.39
CA MET A 82 -10.56 -3.94 8.43
C MET A 82 -10.58 -3.10 9.71
N GLU A 83 -9.42 -2.61 10.17
CA GLU A 83 -9.31 -1.69 11.29
C GLU A 83 -10.09 -0.38 11.08
N PHE A 84 -10.05 0.17 9.87
CA PHE A 84 -10.85 1.34 9.52
C PHE A 84 -12.35 1.05 9.64
N TYR A 85 -12.83 -0.09 9.16
CA TYR A 85 -14.25 -0.47 9.27
C TYR A 85 -14.66 -0.74 10.72
N THR A 86 -13.82 -1.40 11.53
CA THR A 86 -14.14 -1.63 12.94
C THR A 86 -14.21 -0.31 13.71
N PHE A 87 -13.32 0.65 13.44
CA PHE A 87 -13.41 2.00 13.98
C PHE A 87 -14.72 2.71 13.60
N LEU A 88 -15.14 2.66 12.34
CA LEU A 88 -16.41 3.27 11.91
C LEU A 88 -17.65 2.63 12.56
N LEU A 89 -17.63 1.31 12.78
CA LEU A 89 -18.78 0.59 13.33
C LEU A 89 -18.88 0.69 14.86
N TYR A 90 -17.74 0.79 15.57
CA TYR A 90 -17.69 0.66 17.02
C TYR A 90 -17.00 1.82 17.76
N GLY A 91 -16.29 2.71 17.06
CA GLY A 91 -15.49 3.80 17.64
C GLY A 91 -16.24 5.12 17.86
N GLN A 92 -17.56 5.14 17.66
CA GLN A 92 -18.41 6.34 17.81
C GLN A 92 -19.36 6.25 19.02
N LEU A 93 -19.11 5.32 19.95
CA LEU A 93 -19.78 5.18 21.26
C LEU A 93 -19.02 5.90 22.37
#